data_AF-A0A4P5RU03-F1
#
_entry.id   AF-A0A4P5RU03-F1
#
_cell.length_a   1.000
_cell.length_b   1.000
_cell.length_c   1.000
_cell.angle_alpha   90.00
_cell.angle_beta   90.00
_cell.angle_gamma   90.00
#
_symmetry.space_group_name_H-M   'P 1'
#
loop_
_entity.id
_entity.type
_entity.pdbx_description
1 polymer ?
#
loop_
_entity_poly.entity_id
_entity_poly.type
_entity_poly.pdbx_seq_one_letter_code
_entity_poly.pdbx_strand_id
1 'polypeptide(L)' 'MRAFLVNITDDAVGAAADIAAMIGVEPGMVEETPFALVGPPSKLIEDLIARRERWGLSYIIVGDDQIDAFAPVVSALSGK' A
#
# COMPACT_ATOMS: atom_id res chain seq x y z
N MET A 1 -9.63 3.09 -14.37
CA MET A 1 -9.90 3.73 -13.07
C MET A 1 -8.65 3.56 -12.22
N ARG A 2 -7.92 4.66 -11.98
CA ARG A 2 -6.67 4.71 -11.21
C ARG A 2 -7.00 5.32 -9.85
N ALA A 3 -6.74 4.59 -8.77
CA ALA A 3 -6.58 5.14 -7.43
C ALA A 3 -6.00 4.03 -6.55
N PHE A 4 -4.69 4.08 -6.31
CA PHE A 4 -4.10 3.42 -5.15
C PHE A 4 -3.73 4.54 -4.19
N LEU A 5 -4.22 4.46 -2.95
CA LEU A 5 -3.75 5.32 -1.88
C LEU A 5 -2.47 4.67 -1.33
N VAL A 6 -1.33 5.30 -1.55
CA VAL A 6 -0.03 4.83 -1.03
C VAL A 6 0.39 5.77 0.09
N ASN A 7 0.62 5.22 1.28
CA ASN A 7 1.12 5.97 2.43
C ASN A 7 2.20 5.14 3.12
N ILE A 8 3.45 5.60 2.99
CA ILE A 8 4.61 4.89 3.54
C ILE A 8 4.92 5.47 4.91
N THR A 9 4.77 4.65 5.94
CA THR A 9 4.90 5.08 7.34
C THR A 9 5.23 3.89 8.23
N ASP A 10 5.97 4.12 9.31
CA ASP A 10 6.20 3.08 10.32
C ASP A 10 4.95 2.82 11.17
N ASP A 11 4.03 3.80 11.27
CA ASP A 11 2.75 3.66 11.97
C ASP A 11 1.61 3.29 11.00
N ALA A 12 1.64 2.05 10.53
CA ALA A 12 0.63 1.54 9.60
C ALA A 12 -0.79 1.57 10.21
N VAL A 13 -0.90 1.29 11.52
CA VAL A 13 -2.20 1.21 12.22
C VAL A 13 -2.81 2.59 12.38
N GLY A 14 -2.03 3.58 12.83
CA GLY A 14 -2.48 4.96 12.94
C GLY A 14 -2.88 5.52 11.59
N ALA A 15 -2.06 5.31 10.55
CA ALA A 15 -2.39 5.79 9.21
C ALA A 15 -3.63 5.12 8.61
N ALA A 16 -3.83 3.81 8.82
CA ALA A 16 -5.04 3.12 8.38
C ALA A 16 -6.28 3.69 9.09
N ALA A 17 -6.20 3.97 10.39
CA ALA A 17 -7.27 4.57 11.17
C ALA A 17 -7.62 5.99 10.67
N ASP A 18 -6.62 6.82 10.39
CA ASP A 18 -6.80 8.18 9.88
C ASP A 18 -7.46 8.17 8.49
N ILE A 19 -6.99 7.30 7.59
CA ILE A 19 -7.58 7.12 6.27
C ILE A 19 -9.02 6.64 6.39
N ALA A 20 -9.28 5.67 7.26
CA ALA A 20 -10.62 5.12 7.48
C ALA A 20 -11.59 6.19 7.99
N ALA A 21 -11.13 7.03 8.94
CA ALA A 21 -11.90 8.16 9.44
C ALA A 21 -12.18 9.20 8.34
N MET A 22 -11.19 9.50 7.49
CA MET A 22 -11.34 10.46 6.38
C MET A 22 -12.40 10.02 5.37
N ILE A 23 -12.49 8.73 5.07
CA ILE A 23 -13.41 8.18 4.06
C ILE A 23 -14.69 7.58 4.67
N GLY A 24 -14.80 7.52 6.00
CA GLY A 24 -15.99 7.07 6.72
C GLY A 24 -16.20 5.54 6.74
N VAL A 25 -15.13 4.76 6.82
CA VAL A 25 -15.17 3.28 6.88
C VAL A 25 -14.47 2.74 8.12
N GLU A 26 -14.57 1.43 8.35
CA GLU A 26 -13.85 0.75 9.44
C GLU A 26 -12.35 0.59 9.09
N PRO A 27 -11.41 0.76 10.05
CA PRO A 27 -9.97 0.65 9.78
C PRO A 27 -9.55 -0.67 9.13
N GLY A 28 -10.13 -1.80 9.54
CA GLY A 28 -9.83 -3.11 8.94
C GLY A 28 -10.14 -3.17 7.44
N MET A 29 -11.12 -2.39 6.96
CA MET A 29 -11.43 -2.31 5.53
C MET A 29 -10.30 -1.64 4.73
N VAL A 30 -9.56 -0.71 5.34
CA VAL A 30 -8.40 -0.05 4.71
C VAL A 30 -7.20 -0.99 4.65
N GLU A 31 -7.05 -1.88 5.62
CA GLU A 31 -5.96 -2.86 5.63
C GLU A 31 -6.20 -4.00 4.62
N GLU A 32 -7.44 -4.47 4.50
CA GLU A 32 -7.78 -5.60 3.64
C GLU A 32 -8.01 -5.22 2.17
N THR A 33 -8.25 -3.93 1.88
CA THR A 33 -8.59 -3.50 0.52
C THR A 33 -7.37 -3.52 -0.42
N PRO A 34 -7.52 -4.01 -1.66
CA PRO A 34 -6.47 -3.88 -2.67
C PRO A 34 -6.13 -2.42 -2.98
N PHE A 35 -7.03 -1.48 -2.73
CA PHE A 35 -6.92 -0.09 -3.20
C PHE A 35 -6.09 0.82 -2.30
N ALA A 36 -5.65 0.34 -1.13
CA ALA A 36 -4.78 1.06 -0.22
C ALA A 36 -3.51 0.26 0.07
N LEU A 37 -2.37 0.93 0.12
CA LEU A 37 -1.06 0.40 0.51
C LEU A 37 -0.53 1.32 1.62
N VAL A 38 -0.62 0.85 2.85
CA VAL A 38 -0.31 1.66 4.04
C VAL A 38 0.64 0.88 4.95
N GLY A 39 1.75 1.51 5.30
CA GLY A 39 2.71 0.97 6.26
C GLY A 39 4.16 0.97 5.77
N PRO A 40 5.06 0.28 6.49
CA PRO A 40 6.48 0.35 6.20
C PRO A 40 6.80 -0.47 4.94
N PRO A 41 7.92 -0.17 4.25
CA PRO A 41 8.29 -0.84 3.00
C PRO A 41 8.24 -2.38 3.07
N SER A 42 8.65 -2.98 4.19
CA SER A 42 8.59 -4.45 4.39
C SER A 42 7.17 -5.01 4.28
N LYS A 43 6.20 -4.38 4.97
CA LYS A 43 4.79 -4.76 4.89
C LYS A 43 4.25 -4.57 3.47
N LEU A 44 4.57 -3.45 2.82
CA LEU A 44 4.09 -3.18 1.47
C LEU A 44 4.59 -4.23 0.46
N ILE A 45 5.82 -4.71 0.60
CA ILE A 45 6.37 -5.80 -0.22
C ILE A 45 5.54 -7.08 -0.06
N GLU A 46 5.27 -7.48 1.18
CA GLU A 46 4.48 -8.68 1.50
C GLU A 46 3.05 -8.56 0.94
N ASP A 47 2.40 -7.41 1.16
CA ASP A 47 1.06 -7.13 0.67
C ASP A 47 1.02 -7.21 -0.87
N LEU A 48 2.00 -6.63 -1.58
CA LEU A 48 2.05 -6.68 -3.04
C LEU A 48 2.21 -8.10 -3.59
N ILE A 49 3.04 -8.92 -2.95
CA ILE A 49 3.22 -10.32 -3.33
C ILE A 49 1.91 -11.09 -3.10
N ALA A 50 1.31 -10.98 -1.91
CA ALA A 50 0.07 -11.66 -1.58
C ALA A 50 -1.09 -11.24 -2.51
N ARG A 51 -1.15 -9.95 -2.88
CA ARG A 51 -2.15 -9.43 -3.81
C ARG A 51 -1.91 -9.87 -5.24
N ARG A 52 -0.65 -10.00 -5.68
CA ARG A 52 -0.31 -10.56 -7.00
C ARG A 52 -0.73 -12.03 -7.08
N GLU A 53 -0.49 -12.81 -6.02
CA GLU A 53 -0.88 -14.22 -5.96
C GLU A 53 -2.40 -14.41 -5.90
N ARG A 54 -3.09 -13.60 -5.08
CA ARG A 54 -4.54 -13.73 -4.87
C ARG A 54 -5.38 -13.15 -6.00
N TRP A 55 -4.97 -12.02 -6.57
CA TRP A 55 -5.77 -11.22 -7.50
C TRP A 55 -5.11 -10.95 -8.85
N GLY A 56 -3.84 -11.33 -9.05
CA GLY A 56 -3.12 -11.09 -10.30
C GLY A 56 -2.71 -9.63 -10.52
N LEU A 57 -2.69 -8.80 -9.45
CA LEU A 57 -2.25 -7.41 -9.56
C LEU A 57 -0.77 -7.34 -9.97
N SER A 58 -0.50 -6.67 -11.08
CA SER A 58 0.83 -6.56 -11.70
C SER A 58 1.34 -5.12 -11.78
N TYR A 59 0.45 -4.13 -11.59
CA TYR A 59 0.80 -2.72 -11.67
C TYR A 59 0.10 -1.96 -10.55
N ILE A 60 0.88 -1.07 -9.93
CA ILE A 60 0.41 -0.07 -8.99
C ILE A 60 0.88 1.30 -9.47
N ILE A 61 0.26 2.35 -8.96
CA ILE A 61 0.66 3.73 -9.25
C ILE A 61 1.00 4.37 -7.92
N VAL A 62 2.19 4.96 -7.87
CA VAL A 62 2.71 5.67 -6.70
C VAL A 62 2.71 7.15 -7.05
N GLY A 63 2.29 7.98 -6.08
CA GLY A 63 2.36 9.44 -6.20
C GLY A 63 3.80 9.93 -6.33
N ASP A 64 4.00 11.08 -6.95
CA ASP A 64 5.33 11.68 -7.14
C ASP A 64 6.02 11.97 -5.81
N ASP A 65 5.26 12.45 -4.83
CA ASP A 65 5.66 12.72 -3.45
C ASP A 65 6.12 11.47 -2.68
N GLN A 66 5.71 10.28 -3.11
CA GLN A 66 6.03 9.01 -2.45
C GLN A 66 7.16 8.23 -3.15
N ILE A 67 7.70 8.71 -4.29
CA ILE A 67 8.67 7.97 -5.11
C ILE A 67 9.92 7.54 -4.31
N ASP A 68 10.54 8.48 -3.60
CA ASP A 68 11.79 8.22 -2.88
C ASP A 68 11.59 7.24 -1.73
N ALA A 69 10.49 7.41 -0.98
CA ALA A 69 10.13 6.51 0.11
C ALA A 69 9.72 5.12 -0.39
N PHE A 70 9.24 4.99 -1.63
CA PHE A 70 8.85 3.72 -2.25
C PHE A 70 10.03 3.00 -2.93
N ALA A 71 11.17 3.67 -3.14
CA ALA A 71 12.35 3.09 -3.79
C ALA A 71 12.82 1.74 -3.19
N PRO A 72 12.82 1.54 -1.85
CA PRO A 72 13.18 0.25 -1.25
C PRO A 72 12.25 -0.90 -1.67
N VAL A 73 10.95 -0.62 -1.85
CA VAL A 73 9.95 -1.61 -2.29
C VAL A 73 10.24 -2.06 -3.72
N VAL A 74 10.53 -1.10 -4.61
CA VAL A 74 10.92 -1.40 -6.00
C VAL A 74 12.19 -2.24 -6.04
N SER A 75 13.22 -1.87 -5.26
CA SER A 75 14.48 -2.61 -5.21
C SER A 75 14.28 -4.06 -4.75
N ALA A 76 13.37 -4.32 -3.81
CA ALA A 76 13.09 -5.66 -3.29
C ALA A 76 12.28 -6.53 -4.26
N LEU A 77 11.40 -5.91 -5.06
CA LEU A 77 10.54 -6.60 -6.02
C LEU A 77 11.16 -6.72 -7.43
N SER A 78 12.20 -5.93 -7.72
CA SER A 78 12.90 -5.99 -9.01
C SER A 78 13.43 -7.40 -9.28
N GLY A 79 12.89 -8.06 -10.31
CA GLY A 79 13.27 -9.41 -10.72
C GLY A 79 12.43 -10.56 -10.14
N LYS A 80 11.28 -10.26 -9.49
CA LYS A 80 10.27 -11.22 -9.04
C LYS A 80 8.96 -11.06 -9.82
#